data_AF-A0A3N5ILW4-F1
#
_entry.id   AF-A0A3N5ILW4-F1
#
_cell.length_a   1.000
_cell.length_b   1.000
_cell.length_c   1.000
_cell.angle_alpha   90.00
_cell.angle_beta   90.00
_cell.angle_gamma   90.00
#
_symmetry.space_group_name_H-M   'P 1'
#
loop_
_entity.id
_entity.type
_entity.pdbx_description
1 polymer ?
#
loop_
_entity_poly.entity_id
_entity_poly.type
_entity_poly.pdbx_seq_one_letter_code
_entity_poly.pdbx_strand_id
1 'polypeptide(L)'
;MKPADKPSAKRLRPWAWIAVGFAALLILLGLAYTLVQRVTGRPPAALPVIQSERYLVGAHYYHWYPENFRHGYLRARLRPSQTFPGGEYRSTDPRVIARHISWCSEYGIDFLSIGWWSHEPERT
;
A
#
# COMPACT_ATOMS: atom_id res chain seq x y z
N MET A 1 70.69 -3.71 30.49
CA MET A 1 69.32 -4.26 30.56
C MET A 1 68.36 -3.07 30.53
N LYS A 2 67.68 -2.81 29.41
CA LYS A 2 66.82 -1.63 29.19
C LYS A 2 65.35 -2.08 29.32
N PRO A 3 64.49 -1.40 30.10
CA PRO A 3 63.12 -1.86 30.28
C PRO A 3 62.28 -1.61 29.02
N ALA A 4 61.41 -2.55 28.68
CA ALA A 4 60.50 -2.46 27.55
C ALA A 4 59.38 -1.44 27.82
N ASP A 5 59.22 -0.48 26.92
CA ASP A 5 58.13 0.50 26.94
C ASP A 5 56.78 -0.20 26.71
N LYS A 6 55.82 0.04 27.61
CA LYS A 6 54.45 -0.44 27.46
C LYS A 6 53.70 0.40 26.42
N PRO A 7 52.92 -0.21 25.51
CA PRO A 7 52.18 0.54 24.49
C PRO A 7 51.10 1.43 25.14
N SER A 8 51.23 2.73 24.91
CA SER A 8 50.26 3.76 25.32
C SER A 8 48.91 3.52 24.64
N ALA A 9 47.87 3.29 25.44
CA ALA A 9 46.51 3.15 24.96
C ALA A 9 46.03 4.49 24.38
N LYS A 10 45.86 4.55 23.04
CA LYS A 10 45.39 5.74 22.34
C LYS A 10 43.97 6.08 22.78
N ARG A 11 43.85 7.09 23.66
CA ARG A 11 42.58 7.62 24.16
C ARG A 11 41.87 8.34 23.01
N LEU A 12 40.70 7.85 22.60
CA LEU A 12 39.89 8.45 21.53
C LEU A 12 39.53 9.89 21.89
N ARG A 13 39.68 10.78 20.91
CA ARG A 13 39.44 12.22 21.07
C ARG A 13 37.94 12.47 21.30
N PRO A 14 37.55 13.43 22.15
CA PRO A 14 36.16 13.61 22.58
C PRO A 14 35.16 13.86 21.44
N TRP A 15 35.60 14.44 20.32
CA TRP A 15 34.76 14.64 19.12
C TRP A 15 34.35 13.33 18.43
N ALA A 16 35.10 12.24 18.61
CA ALA A 16 34.76 10.94 18.05
C ALA A 16 33.48 10.38 18.69
N TRP A 17 33.26 10.63 19.99
CA TRP A 17 32.04 10.22 20.69
C TRP A 17 30.81 11.02 20.26
N ILE A 18 30.99 12.30 19.94
CA ILE A 18 29.92 13.14 19.39
C ILE A 18 29.50 12.63 18.01
N ALA A 19 30.47 12.31 17.14
CA ALA A 19 30.21 11.76 15.82
C ALA A 19 29.50 10.39 15.88
N VAL A 20 29.93 9.51 16.79
CA VAL A 20 29.30 8.21 17.02
C VAL A 20 27.86 8.37 17.54
N GLY A 21 27.64 9.29 18.48
CA GLY A 21 26.30 9.59 19.00
C GLY A 21 25.35 10.11 17.92
N PHE A 22 25.83 11.02 17.07
CA PHE A 22 25.05 11.54 15.95
C PHE A 22 24.71 10.46 14.92
N ALA A 23 25.68 9.60 14.56
CA ALA A 23 25.44 8.48 13.66
C ALA A 23 24.41 7.48 14.23
N ALA A 24 24.51 7.15 15.51
CA ALA A 24 23.55 6.27 16.18
C ALA A 24 22.14 6.87 16.19
N LEU A 25 22.00 8.18 16.43
CA LEU A 25 20.71 8.87 16.38
C LEU A 25 20.08 8.80 14.98
N LEU A 26 20.86 9.04 13.93
CA LEU A 26 20.37 8.95 12.55
C LEU A 26 19.89 7.53 12.20
N ILE A 27 20.62 6.51 12.65
CA ILE A 27 20.23 5.11 12.46
C ILE A 27 18.92 4.80 13.19
N LEU A 28 18.79 5.24 14.46
CA LEU A 28 17.57 5.03 15.24
C LEU A 28 16.37 5.75 14.62
N LEU A 29 16.54 6.97 14.12
CA LEU A 29 15.49 7.72 13.41
C LEU A 29 15.08 7.01 12.11
N GLY A 30 16.05 6.49 11.35
CA GLY A 30 15.79 5.70 10.15
C GLY A 30 15.01 4.41 10.47
N LEU A 31 15.43 3.68 11.50
CA LEU A 31 14.73 2.46 11.95
C LEU A 31 13.31 2.76 12.43
N ALA A 32 13.12 3.80 13.24
CA ALA A 32 11.79 4.23 13.70
C ALA A 32 10.89 4.60 12.52
N TYR A 33 11.41 5.32 11.53
CA TYR A 33 10.68 5.65 10.31
C TYR A 33 10.26 4.39 9.54
N THR A 34 11.17 3.43 9.33
CA THR A 34 10.83 2.16 8.66
C THR A 34 9.78 1.34 9.44
N LEU A 35 9.84 1.34 10.77
CA LEU A 35 8.87 0.66 11.62
C LEU A 35 7.48 1.30 11.49
N VAL A 36 7.40 2.63 11.52
CA VAL A 36 6.15 3.37 11.32
C VAL A 36 5.54 3.06 9.94
N GLN A 37 6.35 3.02 8.88
CA GLN A 37 5.85 2.67 7.54
C GLN A 37 5.29 1.24 7.47
N ARG A 38 5.94 0.27 8.15
CA ARG A 38 5.45 -1.11 8.24
C ARG A 38 4.15 -1.23 9.04
N VAL A 39 4.05 -0.55 10.18
CA VAL A 39 2.86 -0.60 11.06
C VAL A 39 1.66 0.10 10.42
N THR A 40 1.90 1.22 9.74
CA THR A 40 0.83 2.00 9.08
C THR A 40 0.44 1.42 7.72
N GLY A 41 1.20 0.48 7.17
CA GLY A 41 0.93 -0.15 5.88
C GLY A 41 0.85 0.84 4.73
N ARG A 42 1.46 2.04 4.88
CA ARG A 42 1.51 3.05 3.82
C ARG A 42 2.71 2.72 2.94
N PRO A 43 2.53 2.08 1.77
CA PRO A 43 3.63 2.02 0.82
C PRO A 43 4.08 3.46 0.54
N PRO A 44 5.38 3.70 0.27
CA PRO A 44 5.78 4.95 -0.35
C PRO A 44 4.84 5.16 -1.53
N ALA A 45 4.26 6.35 -1.67
CA ALA A 45 3.34 6.65 -2.74
C ALA A 45 4.08 6.38 -4.06
N ALA A 46 3.93 5.17 -4.60
CA ALA A 46 4.41 4.84 -5.90
C ALA A 46 3.69 5.82 -6.80
N LEU A 47 4.46 6.63 -7.52
CA LEU A 47 3.87 7.51 -8.51
C LEU A 47 2.98 6.62 -9.39
N PRO A 48 1.73 7.04 -9.67
CA PRO A 48 0.87 6.25 -10.52
C PRO A 48 1.62 5.96 -11.82
N VAL A 49 1.65 4.69 -12.24
CA VAL A 49 2.25 4.32 -13.51
C VAL A 49 1.42 5.02 -14.58
N ILE A 50 1.99 6.05 -15.20
CA ILE A 50 1.38 6.71 -16.34
C ILE A 50 1.54 5.76 -17.52
N GLN A 51 0.47 5.06 -17.86
CA GLN A 51 0.44 4.17 -19.03
C GLN A 51 0.50 5.04 -20.29
N SER A 52 1.64 5.01 -20.99
CA SER A 52 1.87 5.78 -22.23
C SER A 52 1.61 4.95 -23.49
N GLU A 53 0.80 3.91 -23.36
CA GLU A 53 0.58 2.93 -24.42
C GLU A 53 -0.37 3.45 -25.49
N ARG A 54 -0.23 2.91 -26.71
CA ARG A 54 -1.08 3.27 -27.86
C ARG A 54 -2.55 2.90 -27.64
N TYR A 55 -2.82 1.89 -26.83
CA TYR A 55 -4.15 1.37 -26.54
C TYR A 55 -4.43 1.44 -25.05
N LEU A 56 -5.62 1.91 -24.69
CA LEU A 56 -6.11 1.95 -23.32
C LEU A 56 -6.90 0.67 -23.02
N VAL A 57 -6.63 0.05 -21.87
CA VAL A 57 -7.33 -1.12 -21.35
C VAL A 57 -8.33 -0.68 -20.28
N GLY A 58 -9.60 -0.96 -20.52
CA GLY A 58 -10.68 -0.64 -19.58
C GLY A 58 -11.30 -1.86 -18.93
N ALA A 59 -11.87 -1.67 -17.74
CA ALA A 59 -12.74 -2.66 -17.09
C ALA A 59 -14.16 -2.13 -16.87
N HIS A 60 -15.15 -3.02 -16.87
CA HIS A 60 -16.50 -2.66 -16.48
C HIS A 60 -16.69 -2.82 -14.97
N TYR A 61 -17.12 -1.74 -14.30
CA TYR A 61 -17.18 -1.63 -12.85
C TYR A 61 -18.61 -1.55 -12.34
N TYR A 62 -18.94 -2.46 -11.42
CA TYR A 62 -20.24 -2.51 -10.76
C TYR A 62 -20.17 -1.91 -9.36
N HIS A 63 -21.11 -1.01 -9.04
CA HIS A 63 -21.16 -0.27 -7.78
C HIS A 63 -22.37 -0.60 -6.89
N TRP A 64 -23.08 -1.70 -7.19
CA TRP A 64 -24.35 -2.10 -6.56
C TRP A 64 -24.22 -3.05 -5.36
N TYR A 65 -23.03 -3.19 -4.77
CA TYR A 65 -22.84 -4.00 -3.56
C TYR A 65 -22.98 -3.13 -2.29
N PRO A 66 -23.61 -3.64 -1.22
CA PRO A 66 -23.87 -5.05 -0.94
C PRO A 66 -25.24 -5.56 -1.40
N GLU A 67 -26.11 -4.70 -1.96
CA GLU A 67 -27.51 -5.04 -2.29
C GLU A 67 -27.60 -6.38 -3.02
N ASN A 68 -26.76 -6.60 -4.03
CA ASN A 68 -26.78 -7.80 -4.86
C ASN A 68 -26.23 -9.07 -4.19
N PHE A 69 -25.50 -9.00 -3.08
CA PHE A 69 -25.00 -10.21 -2.42
C PHE A 69 -26.13 -11.10 -1.89
N ARG A 70 -27.28 -10.51 -1.52
CA ARG A 70 -28.46 -11.24 -1.03
C ARG A 70 -29.04 -12.24 -2.02
N HIS A 71 -28.77 -12.06 -3.32
CA HIS A 71 -29.25 -12.96 -4.37
C HIS A 71 -28.30 -14.16 -4.61
N GLY A 72 -27.17 -14.20 -3.91
CA GLY A 72 -26.09 -15.14 -4.19
C GLY A 72 -25.29 -14.73 -5.44
N TYR A 73 -24.08 -15.28 -5.56
CA TYR A 73 -23.18 -14.93 -6.65
C TYR A 73 -22.33 -16.14 -7.08
N LEU A 74 -22.08 -16.25 -8.40
CA LEU A 74 -21.40 -17.39 -9.00
C LEU A 74 -20.05 -17.67 -8.34
N ARG A 75 -19.29 -16.61 -8.02
CA ARG A 75 -17.94 -16.74 -7.46
C ARG A 75 -17.88 -17.48 -6.12
N ALA A 76 -18.95 -17.44 -5.30
CA ALA A 76 -19.02 -18.22 -4.06
C ALA A 76 -19.23 -19.73 -4.28
N ARG A 77 -19.74 -20.12 -5.45
CA ARG A 77 -20.06 -21.52 -5.78
C ARG A 77 -18.92 -22.25 -6.47
N LEU A 78 -17.86 -21.54 -6.86
CA LEU A 78 -16.69 -22.13 -7.52
C LEU A 78 -15.85 -23.00 -6.55
N ARG A 79 -14.98 -23.83 -7.14
CA ARG A 79 -14.00 -24.67 -6.42
C ARG A 79 -12.61 -24.41 -7.04
N PRO A 80 -11.71 -23.65 -6.38
CA PRO A 80 -11.91 -22.95 -5.11
C PRO A 80 -12.86 -21.75 -5.24
N SER A 81 -13.45 -21.35 -4.12
CA SER A 81 -14.29 -20.15 -4.05
C SER A 81 -13.47 -18.91 -4.38
N GLN A 82 -14.02 -18.01 -5.20
CA GLN A 82 -13.34 -16.79 -5.66
C GLN A 82 -13.89 -15.53 -4.99
N THR A 83 -13.92 -15.51 -3.65
CA THR A 83 -14.42 -14.35 -2.89
C THR A 83 -13.44 -13.20 -2.86
N PHE A 84 -13.96 -11.99 -2.68
CA PHE A 84 -13.13 -10.82 -2.38
C PHE A 84 -12.37 -11.04 -1.05
N PRO A 85 -11.13 -10.52 -0.88
CA PRO A 85 -10.40 -10.64 0.37
C PRO A 85 -11.18 -10.03 1.53
N GLY A 86 -11.53 -10.84 2.54
CA GLY A 86 -12.38 -10.42 3.65
C GLY A 86 -13.88 -10.67 3.46
N GLY A 87 -14.29 -11.28 2.33
CA GLY A 87 -15.68 -11.69 2.09
C GLY A 87 -16.51 -10.64 1.34
N GLU A 88 -17.78 -10.54 1.68
CA GLU A 88 -18.69 -9.54 1.11
C GLU A 88 -18.29 -8.11 1.51
N TYR A 89 -18.54 -7.14 0.63
CA TYR A 89 -18.10 -5.75 0.79
C TYR A 89 -19.20 -4.74 0.42
N ARG A 90 -18.98 -3.47 0.79
CA ARG A 90 -19.84 -2.35 0.36
C ARG A 90 -19.13 -1.56 -0.72
N SER A 91 -19.75 -1.40 -1.89
CA SER A 91 -19.20 -0.59 -2.99
C SER A 91 -19.04 0.90 -2.62
N THR A 92 -19.72 1.35 -1.56
CA THR A 92 -19.63 2.71 -1.01
C THR A 92 -18.57 2.87 0.08
N ASP A 93 -17.89 1.81 0.52
CA ASP A 93 -16.80 1.91 1.49
C ASP A 93 -15.53 2.47 0.83
N PRO A 94 -15.00 3.63 1.30
CA PRO A 94 -13.78 4.21 0.75
C PRO A 94 -12.57 3.27 0.75
N ARG A 95 -12.48 2.35 1.71
CA ARG A 95 -11.37 1.37 1.80
C ARG A 95 -11.45 0.32 0.69
N VAL A 96 -12.66 -0.07 0.31
CA VAL A 96 -12.92 -0.99 -0.80
C VAL A 96 -12.61 -0.30 -2.12
N ILE A 97 -13.08 0.94 -2.29
CA ILE A 97 -12.81 1.77 -3.48
C ILE A 97 -11.30 1.95 -3.67
N ALA A 98 -10.57 2.34 -2.61
CA ALA A 98 -9.13 2.52 -2.67
C ALA A 98 -8.39 1.24 -3.09
N ARG A 99 -8.84 0.07 -2.61
CA ARG A 99 -8.27 -1.23 -3.00
C ARG A 99 -8.55 -1.57 -4.46
N HIS A 100 -9.77 -1.33 -4.95
CA HIS A 100 -10.10 -1.56 -6.35
C HIS A 100 -9.26 -0.67 -7.27
N ILE A 101 -9.08 0.61 -6.92
CA ILE A 101 -8.21 1.54 -7.66
C ILE A 101 -6.76 1.05 -7.62
N SER A 102 -6.24 0.62 -6.47
CA SER A 102 -4.87 0.11 -6.39
C SER A 102 -4.67 -1.13 -7.27
N TRP A 103 -5.66 -2.02 -7.37
CA TRP A 103 -5.60 -3.14 -8.30
C TRP A 103 -5.65 -2.70 -9.75
N CYS A 104 -6.46 -1.69 -10.10
CA CYS A 104 -6.45 -1.16 -11.45
C CYS A 104 -5.05 -0.65 -11.82
N SER A 105 -4.41 0.09 -10.93
CA SER A 105 -3.03 0.56 -11.14
C SER A 105 -2.00 -0.57 -11.19
N GLU A 106 -2.13 -1.59 -10.33
CA GLU A 106 -1.21 -2.72 -10.26
C GLU A 106 -1.27 -3.62 -11.50
N TYR A 107 -2.49 -3.83 -12.05
CA TYR A 107 -2.74 -4.74 -13.16
C TYR A 107 -2.92 -4.03 -14.52
N GLY A 108 -2.61 -2.74 -14.61
CA GLY A 108 -2.61 -1.99 -15.87
C GLY A 108 -3.99 -1.72 -16.47
N ILE A 109 -4.99 -1.45 -15.63
CA ILE A 109 -6.31 -0.97 -16.06
C ILE A 109 -6.31 0.56 -16.07
N ASP A 110 -6.42 1.15 -17.26
CA ASP A 110 -6.34 2.59 -17.52
C ASP A 110 -7.62 3.34 -17.13
N PHE A 111 -8.79 2.69 -17.33
CA PHE A 111 -10.08 3.32 -17.05
C PHE A 111 -11.15 2.33 -16.60
N LEU A 112 -12.17 2.86 -15.93
CA LEU A 112 -13.36 2.11 -15.55
C LEU A 112 -14.57 2.65 -16.29
N SER A 113 -15.26 1.76 -17.00
CA SER A 113 -16.62 2.04 -17.48
C SER A 113 -17.59 1.69 -16.37
N ILE A 114 -18.47 2.63 -16.00
CA ILE A 114 -19.45 2.42 -14.94
C ILE A 114 -20.82 2.35 -15.59
N GLY A 115 -21.52 1.23 -15.39
CA GLY A 115 -22.94 1.15 -15.74
C GLY A 115 -23.74 2.08 -14.84
N TRP A 116 -24.37 3.09 -15.42
CA TRP A 116 -25.24 4.03 -14.69
C TRP A 116 -26.70 3.76 -15.06
N TRP A 117 -27.53 3.58 -14.04
CA TRP A 117 -28.98 3.54 -14.21
C TRP A 117 -29.54 4.86 -13.72
N SER A 118 -30.17 5.62 -14.61
CA SER A 118 -30.87 6.85 -14.24
C SER A 118 -32.02 6.49 -13.31
N HIS A 119 -31.95 6.97 -12.08
CA HIS A 119 -33.05 6.91 -11.14
C HIS A 119 -34.05 8.02 -11.49
N GLU A 120 -34.69 7.93 -12.65
CA GLU A 120 -35.80 8.82 -12.96
C GLU A 120 -37.02 8.25 -12.22
N PRO A 121 -37.57 8.94 -11.21
CA PRO A 121 -38.84 8.52 -10.63
C PRO A 121 -39.89 8.56 -11.73
N GLU A 122 -40.73 7.52 -11.81
CA GLU A 122 -41.91 7.53 -12.69
C GLU A 122 -42.68 8.82 -12.43
N ARG A 123 -42.73 9.70 -13.43
CA ARG A 123 -43.65 10.84 -13.42
C ARG A 123 -45.04 10.29 -13.73
N THR A 124 -45.75 9.84 -12.71
CA THR A 124 -47.21 9.62 -12.73
C THR A 124 -47.95 10.92 -12.49
#